data_AF-A0AAN5I4P2-F1
#
_entry.id   AF-A0AAN5I4P2-F1
#
_cell.length_a   1.000
_cell.length_b   1.000
_cell.length_c   1.000
_cell.angle_alpha   90.00
_cell.angle_beta   90.00
_cell.angle_gamma   90.00
#
_symmetry.space_group_name_H-M   'P 1'
#
loop_
_entity.id
_entity.type
_entity.pdbx_description
1 polymer ?
#
loop_
_entity_poly.entity_id
_entity_poly.type
_entity_poly.pdbx_seq_one_letter_code
_entity_poly.pdbx_strand_id
1 'polypeptide(L)'
;QIGAYRWLLFCFAIMDILVSLTHTCIFPEEYGIDLFSDNRPGYISFTYWIPQGDGTKKWTWLPIITMAIGLSVVMTAAIVIFFCLGRILRDMRSV
;
A
#
# COMPACT_ATOMS: atom_id res chain seq x y z
N GLN A 1 20.41 -23.07 -9.51
CA GLN A 1 20.58 -22.44 -8.17
C GLN A 1 19.27 -21.75 -7.79
N ILE A 2 18.46 -22.42 -6.97
CA ILE A 2 17.04 -22.09 -6.73
C ILE A 2 16.78 -21.53 -5.32
N GLY A 3 17.81 -21.53 -4.46
CA GLY A 3 17.66 -21.21 -3.03
C GLY A 3 17.45 -19.73 -2.72
N ALA A 4 18.21 -18.82 -3.34
CA ALA A 4 18.23 -17.41 -2.92
C ALA A 4 16.93 -16.65 -3.21
N TYR A 5 16.22 -16.99 -4.30
CA TYR A 5 14.98 -16.31 -4.67
C TYR A 5 13.80 -16.68 -3.76
N ARG A 6 13.80 -17.88 -3.16
CA ARG A 6 12.74 -18.31 -2.23
C ARG A 6 12.73 -17.47 -0.97
N TRP A 7 13.92 -17.17 -0.43
CA TRP A 7 14.07 -16.32 0.76
C TRP A 7 13.68 -14.87 0.47
N LEU A 8 14.01 -14.37 -0.72
CA LEU A 8 13.68 -12.99 -1.10
C LEU A 8 12.16 -12.79 -1.26
N LEU A 9 11.47 -13.76 -1.89
CA LEU A 9 10.01 -13.76 -1.99
C LEU A 9 9.33 -13.92 -0.62
N PHE A 10 9.91 -14.73 0.28
CA PHE A 10 9.39 -14.92 1.62
C PHE A 10 9.53 -13.65 2.48
N CYS A 11 10.69 -12.98 2.45
CA CYS A 11 10.88 -11.69 3.11
C CYS A 11 9.95 -10.62 2.55
N PHE A 12 9.74 -10.60 1.22
CA PHE A 12 8.80 -9.69 0.59
C PHE A 12 7.36 -9.93 1.06
N ALA A 13 6.90 -11.18 1.06
CA ALA A 13 5.57 -11.54 1.53
C ALA A 13 5.37 -11.20 3.01
N ILE A 14 6.38 -11.39 3.87
CA ILE A 14 6.32 -10.99 5.28
C ILE A 14 6.15 -9.47 5.41
N MET A 15 6.93 -8.68 4.67
CA MET A 15 6.84 -7.22 4.72
C MET A 15 5.48 -6.72 4.23
N ASP A 16 4.94 -7.34 3.17
CA ASP A 16 3.62 -7.00 2.63
C ASP A 16 2.47 -7.31 3.61
N ILE A 17 2.54 -8.48 4.27
CA ILE A 17 1.58 -8.87 5.31
C ILE A 17 1.67 -7.93 6.52
N LEU A 18 2.88 -7.57 6.96
CA LEU A 18 3.10 -6.65 8.07
C LEU A 18 2.53 -5.26 7.77
N VAL A 19 2.83 -4.70 6.59
CA VAL A 19 2.28 -3.40 6.15
C VAL A 19 0.75 -3.46 6.07
N SER A 20 0.18 -4.52 5.50
CA SER A 20 -1.26 -4.70 5.41
C SER A 20 -1.93 -4.76 6.79
N LEU A 21 -1.36 -5.52 7.73
CA LEU A 21 -1.85 -5.62 9.11
C LEU A 21 -1.81 -4.27 9.82
N THR A 22 -0.69 -3.55 9.73
CA THR A 22 -0.55 -2.20 10.28
C THR A 22 -1.60 -1.26 9.69
N HIS A 23 -1.86 -1.34 8.39
CA HIS A 23 -2.84 -0.51 7.72
C HIS A 23 -4.27 -0.82 8.19
N THR A 24 -4.66 -2.10 8.26
CA THR A 24 -5.99 -2.51 8.71
C THR A 24 -6.25 -2.25 10.18
N CYS A 25 -5.23 -2.36 11.05
CA CYS A 25 -5.39 -2.11 12.48
C CYS A 25 -5.43 -0.61 12.80
N ILE A 26 -4.64 0.22 12.11
CA ILE A 26 -4.56 1.67 12.38
C ILE A 26 -5.72 2.44 11.71
N PHE A 27 -6.26 1.94 10.60
CA PHE A 27 -7.35 2.60 9.86
C PHE A 27 -8.58 2.97 10.70
N PRO A 28 -9.15 2.09 11.53
CA PRO A 28 -10.34 2.44 12.30
C PRO A 28 -10.07 3.42 13.44
N GLU A 29 -8.89 3.37 14.06
CA GLU A 29 -8.62 4.07 15.33
C GLU A 29 -8.04 5.48 15.13
N GLU A 30 -7.12 5.67 14.18
CA GLU A 30 -6.44 6.97 13.94
C GLU A 30 -7.18 7.85 12.92
N TYR A 31 -7.92 7.25 11.98
CA TYR A 31 -8.50 8.02 10.87
C TYR A 31 -9.95 8.47 11.12
N GLY A 32 -10.58 8.01 12.21
CA GLY A 32 -11.98 8.32 12.49
C GLY A 32 -12.92 7.94 11.35
N ILE A 33 -12.54 6.94 10.55
CA ILE A 33 -13.33 6.45 9.42
C ILE A 33 -14.44 5.60 10.02
N ASP A 34 -15.61 6.22 10.20
CA ASP A 34 -16.81 5.50 10.58
C ASP A 34 -17.34 4.74 9.36
N LEU A 35 -16.99 3.44 9.26
CA LEU A 35 -17.47 2.54 8.20
C LEU A 35 -19.00 2.37 8.23
N PHE A 36 -19.67 2.79 9.31
CA PHE A 36 -21.12 2.73 9.48
C PHE A 36 -21.80 4.09 9.28
N SER A 37 -21.06 5.13 8.88
CA SER A 37 -21.66 6.43 8.56
C SER A 37 -22.49 6.37 7.26
N ASP A 38 -23.65 7.03 7.27
CA ASP A 38 -24.55 7.08 6.11
C ASP A 38 -23.82 7.61 4.87
N ASN A 39 -23.85 6.83 3.78
CA ASN A 39 -23.16 7.12 2.52
C ASN A 39 -23.67 8.42 1.89
N ARG A 40 -22.97 9.54 2.15
CA ARG A 40 -23.25 10.83 1.52
C ARG A 40 -22.50 10.91 0.18
N PRO A 41 -23.18 11.27 -0.93
CA PRO A 41 -22.56 11.37 -2.24
C PRO A 41 -21.42 12.40 -2.20
N GLY A 42 -20.18 11.94 -2.44
CA GLY A 42 -18.97 12.76 -2.40
C GLY A 42 -17.88 12.25 -1.45
N TYR A 43 -18.19 11.29 -0.57
CA TYR A 43 -17.21 10.62 0.29
C TYR A 43 -16.63 9.36 -0.38
N ILE A 44 -15.70 9.55 -1.30
CA ILE A 44 -14.70 8.51 -1.61
C ILE A 44 -13.66 8.57 -0.48
N SER A 45 -13.30 7.42 0.10
CA SER A 45 -12.67 7.24 1.43
C SER A 45 -11.26 7.80 1.64
N PHE A 46 -10.85 8.82 0.90
CA PHE A 46 -9.58 9.52 1.05
C PHE A 46 -9.83 11.00 1.35
N THR A 47 -10.16 11.31 2.61
CA THR A 47 -10.31 12.69 3.08
C THR A 47 -8.94 13.36 3.21
N TYR A 48 -8.40 13.80 2.08
CA TYR A 48 -7.17 14.61 2.02
C TYR A 48 -7.30 15.93 2.78
N TRP A 49 -8.53 16.44 2.85
CA TRP A 49 -8.87 17.63 3.61
C TRP A 49 -10.26 17.47 4.22
N ILE A 50 -10.43 17.98 5.44
CA ILE A 50 -11.72 18.02 6.14
C ILE A 50 -12.13 19.49 6.26
N PRO A 51 -13.35 19.86 5.81
CA PRO A 51 -13.85 21.22 6.03
C PRO A 51 -14.09 21.42 7.52
N GLN A 52 -13.39 22.38 8.12
CA GLN A 52 -13.66 22.80 9.50
C GLN A 52 -14.74 23.89 9.47
N GLY A 53 -15.60 23.95 10.50
CA GLY A 53 -16.76 24.85 10.57
C GLY A 53 -16.47 26.34 10.33
N ASP A 54 -15.21 26.76 10.43
CA ASP A 54 -14.73 28.13 10.12
C ASP A 54 -14.44 28.38 8.63
N GLY A 55 -14.77 27.44 7.73
CA GLY A 55 -14.47 27.54 6.29
C GLY A 55 -12.99 27.32 5.92
N THR A 56 -12.13 27.05 6.91
CA THR A 56 -10.74 26.68 6.70
C THR A 56 -10.61 25.18 6.39
N LYS A 57 -9.70 24.83 5.48
CA LYS A 57 -9.43 23.44 5.08
C LYS A 57 -8.34 22.88 5.98
N LYS A 58 -8.65 21.85 6.78
CA LYS A 58 -7.64 21.11 7.53
C LYS A 58 -7.07 20.00 6.68
N TRP A 59 -5.75 19.99 6.59
CA TRP A 59 -4.98 18.99 5.87
C TRP A 59 -4.63 17.84 6.79
N THR A 60 -4.98 16.63 6.38
CA THR A 60 -4.71 15.42 7.15
C THR A 60 -3.53 14.70 6.50
N TRP A 61 -2.38 14.69 7.18
CA TRP A 61 -1.13 14.13 6.62
C TRP A 61 -1.04 12.61 6.73
N LEU A 62 -1.69 12.02 7.73
CA LEU A 62 -1.72 10.57 7.94
C LEU A 62 -2.16 9.77 6.68
N PRO A 63 -3.27 10.12 5.99
CA PRO A 63 -3.70 9.34 4.82
C PRO A 63 -2.75 9.50 3.64
N ILE A 64 -2.08 10.64 3.53
CA ILE A 64 -1.08 10.88 2.48
C ILE A 64 0.13 9.96 2.70
N ILE A 65 0.62 9.89 3.93
CA ILE A 65 1.77 9.05 4.28
C ILE A 65 1.44 7.58 4.06
N THR A 66 0.27 7.11 4.48
CA THR A 66 -0.08 5.71 4.30
C THR A 66 -0.32 5.32 2.85
N MET A 67 -0.90 6.19 2.03
CA MET A 67 -1.00 5.96 0.58
C MET A 67 0.38 5.90 -0.08
N ALA A 68 1.32 6.75 0.33
CA ALA A 68 2.68 6.71 -0.20
C ALA A 68 3.39 5.40 0.17
N ILE A 69 3.22 4.92 1.41
CA ILE A 69 3.77 3.63 1.86
C ILE A 69 3.14 2.49 1.06
N GLY A 70 1.81 2.41 0.96
CA GLY A 70 1.13 1.38 0.19
C GLY A 70 1.60 1.34 -1.28
N LEU A 71 1.69 2.50 -1.93
CA LEU A 71 2.17 2.60 -3.30
C LEU A 71 3.63 2.12 -3.44
N SER A 72 4.50 2.49 -2.50
CA SER A 72 5.91 2.06 -2.53
C SER A 72 6.08 0.55 -2.42
N VAL A 73 5.24 -0.13 -1.63
CA VAL A 73 5.25 -1.59 -1.48
C VAL A 73 4.84 -2.25 -2.79
N VAL A 74 3.75 -1.78 -3.41
CA VAL A 74 3.27 -2.30 -4.71
C VAL A 74 4.32 -2.11 -5.80
N MET A 75 4.96 -0.94 -5.86
CA MET A 75 6.02 -0.67 -6.84
C MET A 75 7.24 -1.57 -6.63
N THR A 76 7.62 -1.81 -5.38
CA THR A 76 8.72 -2.75 -5.06
C THR A 76 8.37 -4.17 -5.49
N ALA A 77 7.14 -4.61 -5.24
CA ALA A 77 6.63 -5.91 -5.71
C ALA A 77 6.77 -6.06 -7.22
N ALA A 78 6.28 -5.06 -7.97
CA ALA A 78 6.30 -5.05 -9.42
C ALA A 78 7.74 -5.14 -9.95
N ILE A 79 8.66 -4.35 -9.40
CA ILE A 79 10.07 -4.35 -9.80
C ILE A 79 10.71 -5.73 -9.62
N VAL A 80 10.48 -6.38 -8.47
CA VAL A 80 11.00 -7.72 -8.20
C VAL A 80 10.44 -8.74 -9.19
N ILE A 81 9.13 -8.71 -9.46
CA ILE A 81 8.48 -9.61 -10.42
C ILE A 81 9.07 -9.42 -11.82
N PHE A 82 9.17 -8.17 -12.30
CA PHE A 82 9.75 -7.88 -13.62
C PHE A 82 11.22 -8.30 -13.70
N PHE A 83 12.00 -8.09 -12.65
CA PHE A 83 13.40 -8.54 -12.59
C PHE A 83 13.51 -10.07 -12.65
N CYS A 84 12.69 -10.78 -11.88
CA CYS A 84 12.64 -12.24 -11.90
C CYS A 84 12.22 -12.78 -13.28
N LEU A 85 11.16 -12.22 -13.89
CA LEU A 85 10.71 -12.60 -15.22
C LEU A 85 11.77 -12.33 -16.28
N GLY A 86 12.39 -11.15 -16.28
CA GLY A 86 13.43 -10.78 -17.23
C GLY A 86 14.64 -11.71 -17.15
N ARG A 87 15.00 -12.16 -15.95
CA ARG A 87 16.06 -13.15 -15.76
C ARG A 87 15.67 -14.53 -16.31
N ILE A 88 14.46 -15.02 -16.03
CA ILE A 88 13.98 -16.33 -16.51
C ILE A 88 13.90 -16.34 -18.04
N LEU A 89 13.38 -15.27 -18.64
CA LEU A 89 13.29 -15.14 -20.10
C LEU A 89 14.67 -15.09 -20.76
N ARG A 90 15.67 -14.48 -20.11
CA ARG A 90 17.05 -14.48 -20.62
C ARG A 90 17.67 -15.89 -20.56
N ASP A 91 17.42 -16.64 -19.49
CA ASP A 91 17.89 -18.01 -19.31
C ASP A 91 17.31 -18.94 -20.39
N MET A 92 16.00 -18.81 -20.66
CA MET A 92 15.30 -19.56 -21.72
C MET A 92 15.76 -19.18 -23.13
N ARG A 93 16.27 -17.96 -23.35
CA ARG A 93 16.80 -17.52 -24.64
C ARG A 93 18.24 -18.01 -24.89
N SER A 94 18.99 -18.34 -23.84
CA SER A 94 20.37 -18.83 -23.95
C SER A 94 20.50 -20.34 -24.20
N VAL A 95 19.37 -21.05 -24.25
CA VAL A 95 19.26 -22.47 -24.65
C VAL A 95 18.73 -22.52 -26.08
#